data_AF-A0A848XTC1-F1
#
_entry.id   AF-A0A848XTC1-F1
#
_cell.length_a   1.000
_cell.length_b   1.000
_cell.length_c   1.000
_cell.angle_alpha   90.00
_cell.angle_beta   90.00
_cell.angle_gamma   90.00
#
_symmetry.space_group_name_H-M   'P 1'
#
loop_
_entity.id
_entity.type
_entity.pdbx_description
1 polymer ?
#
loop_
_entity_poly.entity_id
_entity_poly.type
_entity_poly.pdbx_seq_one_letter_code
_entity_poly.pdbx_strand_id
1 'polypeptide(L)' 'EGLVGRTAAPAAVYVTLRRLERKGLLTSRMAPPAEGKGGRPRRLFRVEKKGVETLRAVRDDLRRLWNGIEALEP' A
#
# COMPACT_ATOMS: atom_id res chain seq x y z
N GLU A 1 16.40 11.69 10.34
CA GLU A 1 16.48 10.90 9.09
C GLU A 1 15.12 10.28 8.78
N GLY A 2 14.46 10.71 7.70
CA GLY A 2 13.05 10.41 7.42
C GLY A 2 12.78 8.97 7.01
N LEU A 3 11.59 8.46 7.36
CA LEU A 3 11.05 7.18 6.92
C LEU A 3 10.68 7.17 5.41
N VAL A 4 10.62 8.34 4.78
CA VAL A 4 10.18 8.53 3.39
C VAL A 4 11.40 8.58 2.46
N GLY A 5 11.35 7.83 1.36
CA GLY A 5 12.37 7.86 0.29
C GLY A 5 13.27 6.62 0.16
N ARG A 6 13.15 5.62 1.05
CA ARG A 6 13.90 4.37 0.92
C ARG A 6 13.17 3.37 0.01
N THR A 7 13.90 2.74 -0.91
CA THR A 7 13.37 1.64 -1.71
C THR A 7 13.08 0.44 -0.82
N ALA A 8 11.82 -0.04 -0.81
CA ALA A 8 11.47 -1.25 -0.10
C ALA A 8 11.98 -2.49 -0.84
N ALA A 9 12.49 -3.48 -0.10
CA ALA A 9 12.83 -4.78 -0.67
C ALA A 9 11.57 -5.44 -1.27
N PRO A 10 11.63 -6.05 -2.47
CA PRO A 10 10.46 -6.66 -3.12
C PRO A 10 9.72 -7.65 -2.22
N ALA A 11 10.46 -8.47 -1.46
CA ALA A 11 9.87 -9.43 -0.52
C ALA A 11 9.02 -8.75 0.57
N ALA A 12 9.48 -7.61 1.11
CA ALA A 12 8.74 -6.85 2.13
C ALA A 12 7.42 -6.28 1.57
N VAL A 13 7.41 -5.87 0.31
CA VAL A 13 6.19 -5.43 -0.39
C VAL A 13 5.18 -6.58 -0.45
N TYR A 14 5.59 -7.77 -0.90
CA TYR A 14 4.69 -8.93 -1.01
C TYR A 14 4.18 -9.41 0.36
N VAL A 15 5.02 -9.41 1.40
CA VAL A 15 4.58 -9.73 2.77
C VAL A 15 3.51 -8.76 3.24
N THR A 16 3.68 -7.47 2.95
CA THR A 16 2.71 -6.43 3.30
C THR A 16 1.41 -6.60 2.54
N LEU A 17 1.45 -6.82 1.22
CA LEU A 17 0.26 -7.05 0.40
C LEU A 17 -0.54 -8.27 0.90
N ARG A 18 0.14 -9.37 1.26
CA ARG A 18 -0.53 -10.56 1.85
C ARG A 18 -1.17 -10.26 3.21
N ARG A 19 -0.55 -9.41 4.03
CA ARG A 19 -1.13 -8.97 5.31
C ARG A 19 -2.37 -8.12 5.10
N LEU A 20 -2.35 -7.21 4.13
CA LEU A 20 -3.51 -6.38 3.78
C LEU A 20 -4.66 -7.22 3.19
N GLU A 21 -4.35 -8.24 2.39
CA GLU A 21 -5.33 -9.21 1.89
C GLU A 21 -6.02 -9.96 3.03
N ARG A 22 -5.26 -10.50 4.00
CA ARG A 22 -5.81 -11.15 5.19
C ARG A 22 -6.70 -10.25 6.03
N LYS A 23 -6.50 -8.93 5.97
CA LYS A 23 -7.35 -7.94 6.66
C LYS A 23 -8.63 -7.58 5.88
N GLY A 24 -8.78 -8.09 4.67
CA GLY A 24 -9.89 -7.77 3.76
C GLY A 24 -9.80 -6.36 3.17
N LEU A 25 -8.59 -5.78 3.11
CA LEU A 25 -8.38 -4.42 2.58
C LEU A 25 -8.12 -4.43 1.07
N LEU A 26 -7.71 -5.59 0.55
CA LEU A 26 -7.47 -5.80 -0.87
C LEU A 26 -7.80 -7.26 -1.23
N THR A 27 -7.98 -7.52 -2.52
CA THR A 27 -8.08 -8.86 -3.11
C THR A 27 -6.98 -9.06 -4.13
N SER A 28 -6.60 -10.31 -4.39
CA SER A 28 -5.64 -10.64 -5.43
C SER A 28 -6.12 -11.75 -6.35
N ARG A 29 -5.66 -11.71 -7.61
CA ARG A 29 -5.86 -12.78 -8.59
C ARG A 29 -4.58 -13.08 -9.35
N MET A 30 -4.41 -14.34 -9.74
CA MET A 30 -3.40 -14.72 -10.72
C MET A 30 -3.88 -14.30 -12.10
N ALA A 31 -3.02 -13.60 -12.84
CA ALA A 31 -3.24 -13.27 -14.23
C ALA A 31 -2.21 -14.01 -15.10
N PRO A 32 -2.62 -14.49 -16.28
CA PRO A 32 -1.68 -15.06 -17.24
C PRO A 32 -0.61 -14.01 -17.61
N PRO A 33 0.53 -14.45 -18.14
CA PRO A 33 1.51 -13.52 -18.69
C PRO A 33 0.88 -12.64 -19.76
N ALA A 34 1.39 -11.41 -19.89
CA ALA A 34 0.96 -10.53 -20.97
C ALA A 34 1.26 -11.18 -22.33
N GLU A 35 0.31 -11.09 -23.25
CA GLU A 35 0.42 -11.67 -24.59
C GLU A 35 1.67 -11.14 -25.29
N GLY A 36 2.45 -12.03 -25.91
CA GLY A 36 3.59 -11.70 -26.75
C GLY A 36 4.98 -11.81 -26.13
N LYS A 37 5.16 -12.09 -24.83
CA LYS A 37 6.51 -12.11 -24.21
C LYS A 37 6.81 -13.25 -23.22
N GLY A 38 6.24 -14.45 -23.38
CA GLY A 38 6.67 -15.63 -22.59
C GLY A 38 6.83 -15.36 -21.09
N GLY A 39 5.94 -14.51 -20.54
CA GLY A 39 6.16 -13.89 -19.24
C GLY A 39 5.89 -14.86 -18.09
N ARG A 40 6.31 -14.47 -16.88
CA ARG A 40 5.83 -15.14 -15.66
C ARG A 40 4.40 -14.69 -15.36
N PRO A 41 3.53 -15.58 -14.82
CA PRO A 41 2.23 -15.19 -14.31
C PRO A 41 2.39 -14.08 -13.25
N ARG A 42 1.47 -13.12 -13.25
CA ARG A 42 1.51 -11.97 -12.35
C ARG A 42 0.40 -12.05 -11.31
N ARG A 43 0.69 -11.64 -10.08
CA ARG A 43 -0.34 -11.38 -9.07
C ARG A 43 -0.84 -9.96 -9.24
N LEU A 44 -2.11 -9.82 -9.61
CA LEU A 44 -2.78 -8.53 -9.66
C LEU A 44 -3.50 -8.31 -8.33
N PHE A 45 -3.38 -7.12 -7.77
CA PHE A 45 -4.03 -6.72 -6.53
C PHE A 45 -5.04 -5.61 -6.80
N ARG A 46 -6.20 -5.67 -6.17
CA ARG A 46 -7.24 -4.65 -6.22
C ARG A 46 -7.58 -4.20 -4.81
N VAL A 47 -7.59 -2.90 -4.56
CA VAL A 47 -8.02 -2.35 -3.27
C VAL A 47 -9.53 -2.47 -3.15
N GLU A 48 -10.00 -3.01 -2.03
CA GLU A 48 -11.44 -3.15 -1.75
C GLU A 48 -12.00 -1.87 -1.13
N LYS A 49 -13.33 -1.74 -1.09
CA LYS A 49 -14.02 -0.58 -0.49
C LYS A 49 -13.50 -0.27 0.92
N LYS A 50 -13.42 -1.30 1.77
CA LYS A 50 -12.86 -1.22 3.14
C LYS A 50 -11.43 -0.69 3.16
N GLY A 51 -10.62 -1.10 2.18
CA GLY A 51 -9.25 -0.62 2.00
C GLY A 51 -9.20 0.87 1.68
N VAL A 52 -10.04 1.34 0.76
CA VAL A 52 -10.14 2.77 0.40
C VAL A 52 -10.60 3.60 1.60
N GLU A 53 -11.59 3.14 2.35
CA GLU A 53 -12.09 3.81 3.57
C GLU A 53 -10.99 3.90 4.64
N THR A 54 -10.24 2.81 4.84
CA THR A 54 -9.11 2.77 5.78
C THR A 54 -8.02 3.77 5.38
N LEU A 55 -7.66 3.85 4.09
CA LEU A 55 -6.67 4.81 3.60
C LEU A 55 -7.12 6.26 3.81
N ARG A 56 -8.42 6.54 3.63
CA ARG A 56 -8.98 7.88 3.89
C ARG A 56 -8.89 8.26 5.36
N ALA A 57 -9.21 7.33 6.27
CA ALA A 57 -9.11 7.53 7.71
C ALA A 57 -7.66 7.80 8.14
N VAL A 58 -6.71 6.94 7.71
CA VAL A 58 -5.28 7.11 8.02
C VAL A 58 -4.75 8.45 7.51
N ARG A 59 -5.14 8.87 6.31
CA ARG A 59 -4.76 10.19 5.78
C ARG A 59 -5.30 11.33 6.65
N ASP A 60 -6.53 11.22 7.15
CA ASP A 60 -7.12 12.23 8.02
C ASP A 60 -6.40 12.27 9.38
N ASP A 61 -6.12 11.11 9.97
CA ASP A 61 -5.35 11.01 11.23
C ASP A 61 -3.95 11.61 11.10
N LEU A 62 -3.25 11.32 9.99
CA LEU A 62 -1.96 11.95 9.70
C LEU A 62 -2.10 13.47 9.54
N ARG A 63 -3.11 13.97 8.84
CA ARG A 63 -3.32 15.44 8.74
C ARG A 63 -3.56 16.08 10.11
N ARG A 64 -4.38 15.44 10.96
CA ARG A 64 -4.63 15.89 12.33
C ARG A 64 -3.38 15.86 13.19
N LEU A 65 -2.56 14.83 13.05
CA LEU A 65 -1.29 14.73 13.77
C LEU A 65 -0.36 15.89 13.39
N TRP A 66 -0.29 16.27 12.11
CA TRP A 66 0.53 17.40 11.66
C TRP A 66 -0.05 18.76 12.09
N ASN A 67 -1.39 18.89 12.18
CA ASN A 67 -2.03 20.10 12.68
C ASN A 67 -1.65 20.36 14.14
N GLY A 68 -0.87 21.42 14.39
CA GLY A 68 -0.41 21.82 15.72
C GLY A 68 1.07 21.56 16.01
N ILE A 69 1.78 20.86 15.13
CA ILE A 69 3.25 20.73 15.19
C ILE A 69 3.94 21.90 14.46
N GLU A 70 3.19 22.68 13.67
CA GLU A 70 3.67 23.83 12.89
C GLU A 70 4.30 24.95 13.75
N ALA A 71 4.02 24.99 15.05
CA ALA A 71 4.63 25.92 16.01
C ALA A 71 5.99 25.45 16.59
N LEU A 72 6.45 24.25 16.22
CA LEU A 72 7.73 23.66 16.66
C LEU A 72 8.85 23.79 15.62
N GLU A 73 8.58 24.47 14.51
CA GLU A 73 9.60 24.85 13.52
C GLU A 73 10.37 26.09 14.03
N PRO A 74 11.71 26.06 14.15
CA PRO A 74 12.53 27.26 14.39
C PRO A 74 12.65 28.17 13.16
#